data_AF-A0ABD7MAZ8-F1
#
_entry.id   AF-A0ABD7MAZ8-F1
#
_cell.length_a   1.000
_cell.length_b   1.000
_cell.length_c   1.000
_cell.angle_alpha   90.00
_cell.angle_beta   90.00
_cell.angle_gamma   90.00
#
_symmetry.space_group_name_H-M   'P 1'
#
loop_
_entity.id
_entity.type
_entity.pdbx_description
1 polymer ?
#
loop_
_entity_poly.entity_id
_entity_poly.type
_entity_poly.pdbx_seq_one_letter_code
_entity_poly.pdbx_strand_id
1 'polypeptide(L)'
;MSHANAALTPRARLRLAKLIVEEHWPVATAAKMFMVSPPTARKWATRFRAEGPAGMADRSSRPSTMPTRTPPAVVKQIVAARWRRRLGPAQIAGELGMPASTVHAVLVRCRINRLARLDRVTGEPIRRYEHPHPGSLIHVDVTKFGRIPDGGGHRFVGRQQGMK
;
A
#
# COMPACT_ATOMS: atom_id res chain seq x y z
N MET A 1 -14.48 6.10 -10.06
CA MET A 1 -15.50 7.16 -10.11
C MET A 1 -15.16 8.07 -11.27
N SER A 2 -16.10 8.33 -12.16
CA SER A 2 -15.92 9.32 -13.23
C SER A 2 -15.78 10.70 -12.59
N HIS A 3 -14.82 11.49 -13.05
CA HIS A 3 -14.62 12.86 -12.59
C HIS A 3 -15.91 13.69 -12.80
N ALA A 4 -16.17 14.69 -11.93
CA ALA A 4 -17.37 15.53 -12.02
C ALA A 4 -17.50 16.21 -13.41
N ASN A 5 -16.37 16.60 -13.99
CA ASN A 5 -16.30 17.24 -15.31
C ASN A 5 -16.15 16.25 -16.49
N ALA A 6 -16.45 14.96 -16.30
CA ALA A 6 -16.35 13.98 -17.39
C ALA A 6 -17.43 14.23 -18.45
N ALA A 7 -17.01 14.60 -19.67
CA ALA A 7 -17.90 14.85 -20.81
C ALA A 7 -18.84 13.67 -21.11
N LEU A 8 -18.39 12.44 -20.87
CA LEU A 8 -19.20 11.22 -21.02
C LEU A 8 -19.28 10.47 -19.68
N THR A 9 -20.26 10.82 -18.85
CA THR A 9 -20.60 10.07 -17.62
C THR A 9 -21.16 8.68 -17.95
N PRO A 10 -21.12 7.68 -17.05
CA PRO A 10 -21.70 6.35 -17.28
C PRO A 10 -23.14 6.39 -17.83
N ARG A 11 -23.96 7.32 -17.33
CA ARG A 11 -25.33 7.55 -17.81
C ARG A 11 -25.37 8.07 -19.26
N ALA A 12 -24.49 9.00 -19.62
CA ALA A 12 -24.40 9.50 -20.99
C ALA A 12 -23.94 8.41 -21.97
N ARG A 13 -22.99 7.54 -21.56
CA ARG A 13 -22.54 6.41 -22.39
C ARG A 13 -23.65 5.40 -22.64
N LEU A 14 -24.46 5.13 -21.60
CA LEU A 14 -25.62 4.25 -21.71
C LEU A 14 -26.63 4.80 -22.74
N ARG A 15 -26.98 6.10 -22.65
CA ARG A 15 -27.89 6.73 -23.61
C ARG A 15 -27.34 6.68 -25.03
N LEU A 16 -26.07 7.03 -25.22
CA LEU A 16 -25.40 6.95 -26.52
C LEU A 16 -25.44 5.53 -27.09
N ALA A 17 -25.17 4.52 -26.26
CA ALA A 17 -25.13 3.14 -26.70
C ALA A 17 -26.53 2.60 -27.06
N LYS A 18 -27.57 2.95 -26.28
CA LYS A 18 -28.97 2.61 -26.58
C LYS A 18 -29.44 3.20 -27.91
N LEU A 19 -29.11 4.45 -28.20
CA LEU A 19 -29.45 5.08 -29.49
C LEU A 19 -28.88 4.28 -30.68
N ILE A 20 -27.64 3.80 -30.55
CA ILE A 20 -26.99 3.03 -31.63
C ILE A 20 -27.49 1.58 -31.71
N VAL A 21 -27.75 0.94 -30.56
CA VAL A 21 -28.00 -0.51 -30.47
C VAL A 21 -29.48 -0.85 -30.49
N GLU A 22 -30.31 -0.12 -29.75
CA GLU A 22 -31.75 -0.35 -29.63
C GLU A 22 -32.53 0.46 -30.67
N GLU A 23 -32.16 1.73 -30.87
CA GLU A 23 -32.85 2.63 -31.80
C GLU A 23 -32.22 2.68 -33.20
N HIS A 24 -31.15 1.90 -33.43
CA HIS A 24 -30.49 1.74 -34.73
C HIS A 24 -29.99 3.03 -35.38
N TRP A 25 -29.66 4.06 -34.59
CA TRP A 25 -29.10 5.30 -35.11
C TRP A 25 -27.73 5.08 -35.76
N PRO A 26 -27.42 5.80 -36.86
CA PRO A 26 -26.07 5.83 -37.41
C PRO A 26 -25.07 6.32 -36.34
N VAL A 27 -23.93 5.63 -36.25
CA VAL A 27 -22.88 5.93 -35.25
C VAL A 27 -22.40 7.38 -35.34
N ALA A 28 -22.30 7.94 -36.54
CA ALA A 28 -21.88 9.33 -36.76
C ALA A 28 -22.88 10.34 -36.16
N THR A 29 -24.18 10.08 -36.29
CA THR A 29 -25.25 10.94 -35.75
C THR A 29 -25.23 10.92 -34.22
N ALA A 30 -25.18 9.72 -33.62
CA ALA A 30 -25.09 9.59 -32.17
C ALA A 30 -23.78 10.19 -31.62
N ALA A 31 -22.65 10.00 -32.31
CA ALA A 31 -21.38 10.60 -31.94
C ALA A 31 -21.44 12.14 -31.90
N LYS A 32 -22.05 12.76 -32.94
CA LYS A 32 -22.24 14.22 -33.03
C LYS A 32 -23.11 14.75 -31.89
N MET A 33 -24.22 14.07 -31.58
CA MET A 33 -25.14 14.47 -30.49
C MET A 33 -24.47 14.53 -29.11
N PHE A 34 -23.52 13.62 -28.85
CA PHE A 34 -22.81 13.54 -27.58
C PHE A 34 -21.42 14.21 -27.62
N MET A 35 -21.10 14.95 -28.69
CA MET A 35 -19.83 15.66 -28.86
C MET A 35 -18.59 14.74 -28.69
N VAL A 36 -18.67 13.52 -29.22
CA VAL A 36 -17.57 12.55 -29.21
C VAL A 36 -17.22 12.08 -30.62
N SER A 37 -16.05 11.46 -30.77
CA SER A 37 -15.64 10.87 -32.03
C SER A 37 -16.44 9.58 -32.36
N PRO A 38 -16.70 9.26 -33.64
CA PRO A 38 -17.35 8.02 -34.03
C PRO A 38 -16.68 6.73 -33.48
N PRO A 39 -15.34 6.63 -33.39
CA PRO A 39 -14.69 5.49 -32.73
C PRO A 39 -15.06 5.35 -31.25
N THR A 40 -15.21 6.46 -30.53
CA THR A 40 -15.63 6.47 -29.13
C THR A 40 -17.06 5.97 -28.98
N ALA A 41 -17.96 6.45 -29.84
CA ALA A 41 -19.35 5.98 -29.87
C ALA A 41 -19.43 4.48 -30.20
N ARG A 42 -18.67 4.01 -31.20
CA ARG A 42 -18.58 2.59 -31.57
C ARG A 42 -18.07 1.73 -30.41
N LYS A 43 -17.03 2.17 -29.71
CA LYS A 43 -16.51 1.48 -28.52
C LYS A 43 -17.59 1.25 -27.46
N TRP A 44 -18.37 2.27 -27.14
CA TRP A 44 -19.43 2.15 -26.13
C TRP A 44 -20.61 1.31 -26.62
N ALA A 45 -21.01 1.42 -27.88
CA ALA A 45 -22.03 0.56 -28.47
C ALA A 45 -21.59 -0.93 -28.47
N THR A 46 -20.36 -1.24 -28.89
CA THR A 46 -19.82 -2.61 -28.83
C THR A 46 -19.82 -3.15 -27.41
N ARG A 47 -19.40 -2.33 -26.43
CA ARG A 47 -19.40 -2.76 -25.03
C ARG A 47 -20.81 -2.98 -24.48
N PHE A 48 -21.76 -2.13 -24.84
CA PHE A 48 -23.16 -2.29 -24.44
C PHE A 48 -23.77 -3.58 -25.00
N ARG A 49 -23.46 -3.96 -26.25
CA ARG A 49 -23.88 -5.25 -26.81
C ARG A 49 -23.35 -6.45 -26.02
N ALA A 50 -22.13 -6.36 -25.50
CA ALA A 50 -21.48 -7.46 -24.79
C ALA A 50 -21.87 -7.54 -23.30
N GLU A 51 -22.02 -6.40 -22.63
CA GLU A 51 -22.07 -6.31 -21.16
C GLU A 51 -23.31 -5.55 -20.63
N GLY A 52 -24.16 -5.04 -21.53
CA GLY A 52 -25.33 -4.25 -21.17
C GLY A 52 -24.98 -2.99 -20.37
N PRO A 53 -25.87 -2.52 -19.48
CA PRO A 53 -25.64 -1.34 -18.66
C PRO A 53 -24.39 -1.43 -17.77
N ALA A 54 -24.02 -2.62 -17.31
CA ALA A 54 -22.85 -2.83 -16.45
C ALA A 54 -21.53 -2.43 -17.14
N GLY A 55 -21.45 -2.57 -18.46
CA GLY A 55 -20.27 -2.21 -19.24
C GLY A 55 -19.97 -0.70 -19.29
N MET A 56 -20.92 0.17 -18.92
CA MET A 56 -20.75 1.62 -19.05
C MET A 56 -19.84 2.23 -17.95
N ALA A 57 -19.49 1.43 -16.95
CA ALA A 57 -18.54 1.79 -15.91
C ALA A 57 -17.11 1.99 -16.48
N ASP A 58 -16.34 2.83 -15.81
CA ASP A 58 -14.91 2.98 -16.09
C ASP A 58 -14.20 1.67 -15.77
N ARG A 59 -13.38 1.20 -16.72
CA ARG A 59 -12.41 0.15 -16.44
C ARG A 59 -11.15 0.77 -15.85
N SER A 60 -10.43 -0.02 -15.07
CA SER A 60 -9.10 0.39 -14.63
C SER A 60 -8.23 0.71 -15.84
N SER A 61 -7.63 1.89 -15.84
CA SER A 61 -6.56 2.25 -16.79
C SER A 61 -5.24 1.57 -16.44
N ARG A 62 -5.18 0.88 -15.30
CA ARG A 62 -3.99 0.17 -14.85
C ARG A 62 -3.67 -0.96 -15.85
N PRO A 63 -2.45 -1.01 -16.39
CA PRO A 63 -2.01 -2.12 -17.23
C PRO A 63 -2.26 -3.47 -16.56
N SER A 64 -2.76 -4.43 -17.34
CA SER A 64 -2.99 -5.80 -16.88
C SER A 64 -1.68 -6.49 -16.49
N THR A 65 -0.62 -6.25 -17.28
CA THR A 65 0.71 -6.81 -17.07
C THR A 65 1.74 -5.70 -16.95
N MET A 66 2.71 -5.90 -16.07
CA MET A 66 3.86 -5.01 -15.87
C MET A 66 5.13 -5.84 -16.04
N PRO A 67 5.73 -5.87 -17.25
CA PRO A 67 6.90 -6.72 -17.54
C PRO A 67 8.10 -6.43 -16.63
N THR A 68 8.27 -5.18 -16.21
CA THR A 68 9.35 -4.73 -15.32
C THR A 68 9.05 -4.96 -13.84
N ARG A 69 7.94 -5.63 -13.50
CA ARG A 69 7.62 -5.94 -12.10
C ARG A 69 8.65 -6.94 -11.57
N THR A 70 9.28 -6.58 -10.45
CA THR A 70 10.23 -7.43 -9.73
C THR A 70 9.67 -8.87 -9.57
N PRO A 71 10.40 -9.91 -10.02
CA PRO A 71 9.94 -11.28 -9.94
C PRO A 71 9.59 -11.71 -8.51
N PRO A 72 8.59 -12.59 -8.31
CA PRO A 72 8.18 -13.03 -6.97
C PRO A 72 9.31 -13.63 -6.12
N ALA A 73 10.25 -14.33 -6.74
CA ALA A 73 11.41 -14.90 -6.06
C ALA A 73 12.30 -13.80 -5.44
N VAL A 74 12.59 -12.74 -6.19
CA VAL A 74 13.37 -11.59 -5.72
C VAL A 74 12.61 -10.82 -4.63
N VAL A 75 11.28 -10.67 -4.78
CA VAL A 75 10.45 -10.07 -3.72
C VAL A 75 10.57 -10.85 -2.41
N LYS A 76 10.54 -12.19 -2.45
CA LYS A 76 10.73 -13.03 -1.26
C LYS A 76 12.11 -12.84 -0.63
N GLN A 77 13.17 -12.71 -1.43
CA GLN A 77 14.53 -12.45 -0.92
C GLN A 77 14.60 -11.09 -0.21
N ILE A 78 14.03 -10.03 -0.80
CA ILE A 78 13.96 -8.69 -0.18
C ILE A 78 13.20 -8.74 1.14
N VAL A 79 12.04 -9.39 1.18
CA VAL A 79 11.21 -9.51 2.39
C VAL A 79 11.93 -10.34 3.46
N ALA A 80 12.58 -11.44 3.08
CA ALA A 80 13.33 -12.28 4.02
C ALA A 80 14.51 -11.54 4.64
N ALA A 81 15.30 -10.81 3.82
CA ALA A 81 16.40 -9.97 4.31
C ALA A 81 15.88 -8.89 5.26
N ARG A 82 14.72 -8.29 4.94
CA ARG A 82 14.08 -7.30 5.79
C ARG A 82 13.63 -7.86 7.13
N TRP A 83 12.98 -9.01 7.17
CA TRP A 83 12.46 -9.59 8.42
C TRP A 83 13.56 -10.19 9.30
N ARG A 84 14.46 -10.98 8.72
CA ARG A 84 15.49 -11.70 9.49
C ARG A 84 16.59 -10.77 9.99
N ARG A 85 16.99 -9.79 9.19
CA ARG A 85 18.17 -8.94 9.47
C ARG A 85 17.84 -7.47 9.72
N ARG A 86 16.59 -7.05 9.56
CA ARG A 86 16.14 -5.64 9.73
C ARG A 86 16.91 -4.61 8.92
N LEU A 87 17.44 -5.02 7.78
CA LEU A 87 18.28 -4.15 6.96
C LEU A 87 17.46 -3.04 6.29
N GLY A 88 18.09 -1.88 6.13
CA GLY A 88 17.57 -0.78 5.33
C GLY A 88 17.60 -1.09 3.83
N PRO A 89 16.86 -0.33 3.00
CA PRO A 89 16.84 -0.54 1.55
C PRO A 89 18.23 -0.53 0.89
N ALA A 90 19.14 0.33 1.35
CA ALA A 90 20.51 0.43 0.82
C ALA A 90 21.37 -0.80 1.15
N GLN A 91 21.22 -1.36 2.35
CA GLN A 91 21.95 -2.56 2.76
C GLN A 91 21.46 -3.79 2.00
N ILE A 92 20.15 -3.98 1.91
CA ILE A 92 19.55 -5.08 1.12
C ILE A 92 19.93 -4.94 -0.36
N ALA A 93 19.97 -3.72 -0.88
CA ALA A 93 20.41 -3.44 -2.24
C ALA A 93 21.86 -3.87 -2.50
N GLY A 94 22.77 -3.57 -1.56
CA GLY A 94 24.16 -4.04 -1.64
C GLY A 94 24.27 -5.55 -1.62
N GLU A 95 23.51 -6.23 -0.75
CA GLU A 95 23.52 -7.70 -0.66
C GLU A 95 22.95 -8.39 -1.91
N LEU A 96 21.92 -7.81 -2.52
CA LEU A 96 21.20 -8.40 -3.66
C LEU A 96 21.66 -7.86 -5.03
N GLY A 97 22.63 -6.94 -5.07
CA GLY A 97 23.15 -6.37 -6.31
C GLY A 97 22.10 -5.64 -7.15
N MET A 98 21.22 -4.85 -6.52
CA MET A 98 20.13 -4.14 -7.22
C MET A 98 19.89 -2.73 -6.70
N PRO A 99 19.18 -1.86 -7.46
CA PRO A 99 18.94 -0.49 -7.01
C PRO A 99 18.13 -0.41 -5.71
N ALA A 100 18.59 0.43 -4.77
CA ALA A 100 17.88 0.67 -3.50
C ALA A 100 16.46 1.20 -3.67
N SER A 101 16.18 1.93 -4.76
CA SER A 101 14.83 2.37 -5.13
C SER A 101 13.88 1.20 -5.42
N THR A 102 14.37 0.15 -6.08
CA THR A 102 13.61 -1.08 -6.36
C THR A 102 13.30 -1.80 -5.06
N VAL A 103 14.30 -1.96 -4.19
CA VAL A 103 14.11 -2.55 -2.86
C VAL A 103 13.07 -1.76 -2.08
N HIS A 104 13.19 -0.43 -2.02
CA HIS A 104 12.24 0.42 -1.32
C HIS A 104 10.81 0.28 -1.88
N ALA A 105 10.64 0.29 -3.20
CA ALA A 105 9.34 0.11 -3.84
C ALA A 105 8.69 -1.24 -3.51
N VAL A 106 9.49 -2.31 -3.46
CA VAL A 106 9.03 -3.64 -3.02
C VAL A 106 8.59 -3.60 -1.55
N LEU A 107 9.40 -3.02 -0.66
CA LEU A 107 9.07 -2.92 0.77
C LEU A 107 7.80 -2.10 1.02
N VAL A 108 7.58 -1.02 0.27
CA VAL A 108 6.35 -0.21 0.33
C VAL A 108 5.14 -1.03 -0.10
N ARG A 109 5.26 -1.76 -1.22
CA ARG A 109 4.19 -2.63 -1.74
C ARG A 109 3.83 -3.74 -0.75
N CYS A 110 4.82 -4.28 -0.04
CA CYS A 110 4.65 -5.25 1.04
C CYS A 110 4.32 -4.62 2.40
N ARG A 111 4.21 -3.29 2.50
CA ARG A 111 3.88 -2.53 3.72
C ARG A 111 4.86 -2.71 4.89
N ILE A 112 6.13 -3.04 4.61
CA ILE A 112 7.21 -3.27 5.61
C ILE A 112 8.38 -2.28 5.48
N ASN A 113 8.18 -1.17 4.77
CA ASN A 113 9.21 -0.15 4.49
C ASN A 113 9.69 0.63 5.71
N ARG A 114 8.91 0.70 6.79
CA ARG A 114 9.31 1.41 8.03
C ARG A 114 9.74 0.40 9.11
N LEU A 115 11.00 0.44 9.52
CA LEU A 115 11.52 -0.42 10.59
C LEU A 115 10.84 -0.12 11.93
N ALA A 116 10.50 1.14 12.19
CA ALA A 116 9.77 1.56 13.38
C ALA A 116 8.36 0.94 13.50
N ARG A 117 7.85 0.31 12.44
CA ARG A 117 6.57 -0.41 12.44
C ARG A 117 6.75 -1.92 12.62
N LEU A 118 7.98 -2.42 12.76
CA LEU A 118 8.28 -3.82 12.95
C LEU A 118 8.85 -4.03 14.36
N ASP A 119 8.31 -4.99 15.11
CA ASP A 119 8.77 -5.33 16.46
C ASP A 119 10.24 -5.72 16.42
N ARG A 120 11.10 -5.18 17.31
CA ARG A 120 12.57 -5.35 17.29
C ARG A 120 13.06 -6.76 17.56
N VAL A 121 12.27 -7.62 18.19
CA VAL A 121 12.64 -9.01 18.49
C VAL A 121 12.13 -9.92 17.38
N THR A 122 10.84 -9.85 17.04
CA THR A 122 10.18 -10.80 16.13
C THR A 122 10.22 -10.40 14.67
N GLY A 123 10.20 -9.10 14.36
CA GLY A 123 10.22 -8.59 12.99
C GLY A 123 8.82 -8.47 12.38
N GLU A 124 7.79 -8.81 13.15
CA GLU A 124 6.39 -8.71 12.78
C GLU A 124 5.88 -7.27 12.87
N PRO A 125 4.82 -6.89 12.14
CA PRO A 125 4.19 -5.59 12.30
C PRO A 125 3.76 -5.35 13.76
N ILE A 126 4.20 -4.23 14.33
CA ILE A 126 3.84 -3.84 15.70
C ILE A 126 2.32 -3.65 15.76
N ARG A 127 1.66 -4.50 16.54
CA ARG A 127 0.26 -4.31 16.93
C ARG A 127 0.25 -3.47 18.20
N ARG A 128 -0.17 -2.21 18.09
CA ARG A 128 -0.42 -1.37 19.27
C ARG A 128 -1.82 -1.71 19.78
N TYR A 129 -1.92 -2.01 21.06
CA TYR A 129 -3.20 -2.09 21.74
C TYR A 129 -3.72 -0.66 21.97
N GLU A 130 -5.02 -0.47 21.78
CA GLU A 130 -5.74 0.77 22.08
C GLU A 130 -6.84 0.40 23.06
N HIS A 131 -6.98 1.16 24.14
CA HIS A 131 -7.98 0.91 25.16
C HIS A 131 -8.85 2.14 25.38
N PRO A 132 -10.17 1.96 25.62
CA PRO A 132 -11.13 3.06 25.71
C PRO A 132 -10.95 3.94 26.94
N HIS A 133 -10.31 3.44 28.00
CA HIS A 133 -10.16 4.17 29.27
C HIS A 133 -8.72 4.07 29.80
N PRO A 134 -8.19 5.14 30.44
CA PRO A 134 -6.95 5.05 31.20
C PRO A 134 -6.99 3.91 32.23
N GLY A 135 -5.90 3.16 32.37
CA GLY A 135 -5.80 2.04 33.32
C GLY A 135 -6.31 0.68 32.82
N SER A 136 -6.86 0.60 31.60
CA SER A 136 -7.34 -0.68 31.02
C SER A 136 -6.23 -1.70 30.73
N LEU A 137 -4.97 -1.27 30.70
CA LEU A 137 -3.80 -2.13 30.63
C LEU A 137 -2.73 -1.63 31.61
N ILE A 138 -2.26 -2.54 32.46
CA ILE A 138 -1.14 -2.29 33.37
C ILE A 138 0.14 -2.72 32.66
N HIS A 139 1.03 -1.77 32.41
CA HIS A 139 2.38 -2.07 31.95
C HIS A 139 3.32 -2.20 33.15
N VAL A 140 3.95 -3.37 33.28
CA VAL A 140 4.95 -3.64 34.31
C VAL A 140 6.32 -3.61 33.64
N ASP A 141 7.09 -2.56 33.91
CA ASP A 141 8.51 -2.53 33.57
C ASP A 141 9.31 -3.03 34.77
N VAL A 142 10.09 -4.10 34.58
CA VAL A 142 10.93 -4.67 35.63
C VAL A 142 12.38 -4.30 35.34
N THR A 143 12.84 -3.27 36.02
CA THR A 143 14.26 -2.90 36.01
C THR A 143 14.97 -3.56 37.19
N LYS A 144 16.02 -4.34 36.91
CA LYS A 144 16.89 -4.92 37.95
C LYS A 144 17.99 -3.92 38.30
N PHE A 145 17.91 -3.31 39.47
CA PHE A 145 18.97 -2.45 39.99
C PHE A 145 20.09 -3.28 40.62
N GLY A 146 21.30 -2.71 40.65
CA GLY A 146 22.41 -3.26 41.43
C GLY A 146 22.08 -3.24 42.93
N ARG A 147 22.67 -4.18 43.68
CA ARG A 147 22.52 -4.22 45.13
C ARG A 147 23.13 -2.96 45.74
N ILE A 148 22.37 -2.22 46.54
CA ILE A 148 22.92 -1.10 47.31
C ILE A 148 23.54 -1.69 48.58
N PRO A 149 24.83 -1.44 48.88
CA PRO A 149 25.48 -1.93 50.09
C PRO A 149 24.88 -1.31 51.36
N ASP A 150 25.07 -1.99 52.49
CA ASP A 150 24.73 -1.44 53.80
C ASP A 150 25.56 -0.17 54.04
N GLY A 151 24.88 0.93 54.41
CA GLY A 151 25.47 2.27 54.51
C GLY A 151 25.29 3.16 53.27
N GLY A 152 24.74 2.63 52.17
CA GLY A 152 24.37 3.40 50.97
C GLY A 152 25.37 3.30 49.82
N GLY A 153 24.99 3.82 48.65
CA GLY A 153 25.84 3.80 47.45
C GLY A 153 27.03 4.76 47.53
N HIS A 154 27.83 4.85 46.46
CA HIS A 154 29.07 5.65 46.42
C HIS A 154 28.92 7.12 46.88
N ARG A 155 27.70 7.68 46.82
CA ARG A 155 27.39 9.04 47.25
C ARG A 155 27.48 9.20 48.77
N PHE A 156 27.29 8.12 49.53
CA PHE A 156 27.32 8.11 51.00
C PHE A 156 28.61 7.52 51.55
N VAL A 157 29.15 6.46 50.94
CA VAL A 157 30.34 5.72 51.43
C VAL A 157 31.60 5.92 50.59
N GLY A 158 31.55 6.79 49.57
CA GLY A 158 32.64 6.98 48.61
C GLY A 158 32.73 5.88 47.54
N ARG A 159 33.44 6.16 46.44
CA ARG A 159 33.52 5.25 45.26
C ARG A 159 34.14 3.89 45.56
N GLN A 160 35.12 3.80 46.45
CA GLN A 160 35.80 2.54 46.75
C GLN A 160 34.88 1.54 47.49
N GLN A 161 34.07 2.03 48.43
CA GLN A 161 33.18 1.18 49.22
C GLN A 161 31.82 0.97 48.54
N GLY A 162 31.31 1.99 47.82
CA GLY A 162 30.01 1.93 47.16
C GLY A 162 30.01 1.27 45.77
N MET A 163 31.15 0.74 45.30
CA MET A 163 31.25 -0.12 44.12
C MET A 163 31.48 -1.61 44.44
N LYS A 164 31.63 -1.96 45.73
CA LYS A 164 31.56 -3.36 46.20
C LYS A 164 30.11 -3.81 46.29
#